data_AF-A0A2V3DTE2-F1
#
_entry.id   AF-A0A2V3DTE2-F1
#
_cell.length_a   1.000
_cell.length_b   1.000
_cell.length_c   1.000
_cell.angle_alpha   90.00
_cell.angle_beta   90.00
_cell.angle_gamma   90.00
#
_symmetry.space_group_name_H-M   'P 1'
#
loop_
_entity.id
_entity.type
_entity.pdbx_description
1 polymer ?
#
loop_
_entity_poly.entity_id
_entity_poly.type
_entity_poly.pdbx_seq_one_letter_code
_entity_poly.pdbx_strand_id
1 'polypeptide(L)'
;MNPTPLRALLPRHRQLLAAAAVSTALLLGACSGQGATVGPSTSVSASAAASATTQAPGASATASGPVNSSAAPSAQTAVKELVAGFPAKVIELPKGAQIQSSSLEQGSPVSAASVTATTAQTPAQILAFYTKSLTGQGFTAQPGDAVDGVPLKTYVRAAGQEIVTVSVVVTSSTSTLTVGAALLPASLK
;
A
#
# COMPACT_ATOMS: atom_id res chain seq x y z
N MET A 1 -53.39 39.47 11.90
CA MET A 1 -53.11 40.38 13.01
C MET A 1 -52.68 39.56 14.23
N ASN A 2 -51.46 39.83 14.71
CA ASN A 2 -50.91 39.63 16.08
C ASN A 2 -50.72 38.19 16.64
N PRO A 3 -49.74 37.96 17.55
CA PRO A 3 -48.30 38.03 17.29
C PRO A 3 -47.51 36.82 17.84
N THR A 4 -46.25 36.73 17.42
CA THR A 4 -45.15 36.00 18.07
C THR A 4 -44.88 36.53 19.49
N PRO A 5 -44.38 35.69 20.40
CA PRO A 5 -43.32 36.15 21.30
C PRO A 5 -42.08 35.26 21.31
N LEU A 6 -40.94 35.94 21.15
CA LEU A 6 -39.59 35.51 21.49
C LEU A 6 -39.44 35.24 23.00
N ARG A 7 -38.75 34.16 23.36
CA ARG A 7 -38.06 33.98 24.64
C ARG A 7 -36.97 32.91 24.44
N ALA A 8 -35.71 33.25 24.23
CA ALA A 8 -34.71 33.87 25.12
C ALA A 8 -34.02 32.88 26.09
N LEU A 9 -32.69 32.96 26.03
CA LEU A 9 -31.69 32.74 27.10
C LEU A 9 -31.20 31.31 27.41
N LEU A 10 -29.96 31.07 26.97
CA LEU A 10 -29.00 30.14 27.58
C LEU A 10 -28.86 30.40 29.09
N PRO A 11 -28.40 29.37 29.82
CA PRO A 11 -27.30 29.58 30.76
C PRO A 11 -26.10 28.66 30.49
N ARG A 12 -24.92 29.29 30.54
CA ARG A 12 -23.60 28.69 30.75
C ARG A 12 -23.52 28.08 32.15
N HIS A 13 -22.97 26.87 32.26
CA HIS A 13 -22.19 26.39 33.42
C HIS A 13 -21.28 25.27 32.91
N ARG A 14 -19.98 25.46 32.65
CA ARG A 14 -18.84 25.62 33.58
C ARG A 14 -18.97 24.75 34.84
N GLN A 15 -18.37 23.56 34.82
CA GLN A 15 -17.51 22.94 35.86
C GLN A 15 -16.64 21.86 35.18
N LEU A 16 -15.31 22.02 35.04
CA LEU A 16 -14.24 21.75 36.03
C LEU A 16 -14.07 20.26 36.33
N LEU A 17 -12.93 19.68 35.90
CA LEU A 17 -12.04 18.87 36.74
C LEU A 17 -10.73 18.55 35.99
N ALA A 18 -9.64 18.76 36.70
CA ALA A 18 -8.24 18.68 36.28
C ALA A 18 -7.67 17.25 36.41
N ALA A 19 -6.65 16.91 35.63
CA ALA A 19 -5.60 15.98 36.08
C ALA A 19 -4.34 16.14 35.22
N ALA A 20 -3.21 16.25 35.93
CA ALA A 20 -1.86 16.46 35.42
C ALA A 20 -1.28 15.22 34.72
N ALA A 21 -0.42 15.43 33.72
CA ALA A 21 0.45 14.37 33.19
C ALA A 21 1.85 14.92 32.88
N VAL A 22 2.73 14.76 33.87
CA VAL A 22 4.15 14.38 33.83
C VAL A 22 4.96 14.80 32.58
N SER A 23 5.77 15.85 32.75
CA SER A 23 6.88 16.19 31.85
C SER A 23 8.06 15.22 32.07
N THR A 24 8.46 14.48 31.04
CA THR A 24 9.72 13.72 31.04
C THR A 24 10.78 14.48 30.23
N ALA A 25 11.93 14.69 30.86
CA ALA A 25 13.03 15.51 30.39
C ALA A 25 13.87 14.86 29.30
N LEU A 26 14.46 15.72 28.45
CA LEU A 26 15.48 15.44 27.45
C LEU A 26 16.72 14.76 28.05
N LEU A 27 17.28 13.79 27.34
CA LEU A 27 18.70 13.42 27.42
C LEU A 27 19.26 13.32 26.00
N LEU A 28 20.18 14.24 25.69
CA LEU A 28 21.01 14.24 24.50
C LEU A 28 22.08 13.15 24.63
N GLY A 29 22.23 12.30 23.61
CA GLY A 29 23.33 11.36 23.46
C GLY A 29 23.95 11.50 22.08
N ALA A 30 24.92 12.42 21.95
CA ALA A 30 25.79 12.53 20.80
C ALA A 30 26.93 11.52 20.94
N CYS A 31 27.05 10.57 20.00
CA CYS A 31 28.27 9.79 19.81
C CYS A 31 28.85 10.14 18.44
N SER A 32 29.82 11.05 18.47
CA SER A 32 30.81 11.25 17.43
C SER A 32 31.78 10.06 17.44
N GLY A 33 31.83 9.30 16.34
CA GLY A 33 32.79 8.22 16.11
C GLY A 33 33.60 8.50 14.86
N GLN A 34 34.85 8.90 15.07
CA GLN A 34 35.83 9.40 14.11
C GLN A 34 36.50 8.27 13.31
N GLY A 35 36.61 8.43 11.99
CA GLY A 35 37.82 8.15 11.19
C GLY A 35 38.16 6.71 10.76
N ALA A 36 38.24 6.49 9.44
CA ALA A 36 39.43 5.93 8.78
C ALA A 36 39.36 6.14 7.26
N THR A 37 40.39 6.83 6.76
CA THR A 37 40.69 7.14 5.34
C THR A 37 41.56 6.05 4.72
N VAL A 38 41.19 5.51 3.55
CA VAL A 38 42.07 5.00 2.46
C VAL A 38 41.16 4.99 1.21
N GLY A 39 41.32 5.75 0.12
CA GLY A 39 42.45 5.89 -0.79
C GLY A 39 41.95 5.53 -2.21
N PRO A 40 42.24 6.29 -3.29
CA PRO A 40 41.55 6.19 -4.57
C PRO A 40 42.31 5.36 -5.64
N SER A 41 41.61 5.10 -6.75
CA SER A 41 42.10 4.80 -8.12
C SER A 41 42.23 3.32 -8.54
N THR A 42 41.51 2.99 -9.62
CA THR A 42 41.97 2.26 -10.83
C THR A 42 40.78 2.19 -11.80
N SER A 43 40.68 3.14 -12.73
CA SER A 43 41.13 3.06 -14.13
C SER A 43 40.42 2.00 -14.98
N VAL A 44 39.63 2.55 -15.90
CA VAL A 44 39.07 2.03 -17.17
C VAL A 44 39.82 0.85 -17.79
N SER A 45 39.07 -0.11 -18.33
CA SER A 45 39.45 -0.79 -19.57
C SER A 45 38.20 -1.14 -20.37
N ALA A 46 38.07 -0.49 -21.52
CA ALA A 46 37.21 -0.88 -22.61
C ALA A 46 37.84 -2.08 -23.35
N SER A 47 37.03 -3.01 -23.81
CA SER A 47 37.38 -3.83 -24.97
C SER A 47 36.12 -4.19 -25.74
N ALA A 48 35.99 -3.53 -26.88
CA ALA A 48 35.15 -3.99 -27.97
C ALA A 48 35.90 -5.08 -28.74
N ALA A 49 35.23 -6.18 -29.04
CA ALA A 49 35.61 -7.07 -30.12
C ALA A 49 34.34 -7.52 -30.83
N ALA A 50 34.21 -7.09 -32.08
CA ALA A 50 33.20 -7.56 -33.02
C ALA A 50 33.56 -8.96 -33.50
N SER A 51 32.54 -9.79 -33.76
CA SER A 51 32.56 -10.82 -34.81
C SER A 51 31.13 -11.17 -35.16
N ALA A 52 30.75 -10.83 -36.39
CA ALA A 52 29.55 -11.33 -37.04
C ALA A 52 29.84 -12.73 -37.60
N THR A 53 28.93 -13.70 -37.41
CA THR A 53 28.76 -14.80 -38.37
C THR A 53 27.32 -15.34 -38.32
N THR A 54 26.78 -15.50 -39.52
CA THR A 54 25.48 -16.00 -39.97
C THR A 54 25.23 -17.47 -39.60
N GLN A 55 24.05 -17.83 -39.08
CA GLN A 55 23.30 -19.05 -39.46
C GLN A 55 21.96 -19.19 -38.69
N ALA A 56 20.85 -19.15 -39.41
CA ALA A 56 19.67 -20.00 -39.18
C ALA A 56 19.78 -21.17 -40.18
N PRO A 57 19.17 -22.38 -40.00
CA PRO A 57 17.91 -22.65 -39.29
C PRO A 57 17.85 -23.95 -38.45
N GLY A 58 16.78 -24.09 -37.65
CA GLY A 58 16.04 -25.34 -37.37
C GLY A 58 16.74 -26.49 -36.61
N ALA A 59 16.33 -26.72 -35.36
CA ALA A 59 16.29 -28.07 -34.78
C ALA A 59 15.22 -28.14 -33.67
N SER A 60 14.15 -28.88 -33.94
CA SER A 60 13.25 -29.42 -32.92
C SER A 60 14.05 -30.37 -32.02
N ALA A 61 14.04 -30.11 -30.71
CA ALA A 61 14.43 -31.09 -29.71
C ALA A 61 13.30 -31.21 -28.68
N THR A 62 12.46 -32.22 -28.87
CA THR A 62 11.57 -32.74 -27.85
C THR A 62 12.41 -33.38 -26.75
N ALA A 63 12.62 -32.67 -25.64
CA ALA A 63 13.12 -33.25 -24.40
C ALA A 63 11.96 -33.33 -23.40
N SER A 64 11.25 -34.45 -23.42
CA SER A 64 10.32 -34.85 -22.38
C SER A 64 11.12 -35.30 -21.15
N GLY A 65 11.40 -34.36 -20.24
CA GLY A 65 11.71 -34.68 -18.85
C GLY A 65 10.51 -34.29 -17.98
N PRO A 66 10.23 -35.00 -16.87
CA PRO A 66 9.23 -34.53 -15.93
C PRO A 66 9.79 -33.27 -15.25
N VAL A 67 9.48 -32.10 -15.81
CA VAL A 67 9.68 -30.85 -15.10
C VAL A 67 8.74 -30.89 -13.91
N ASN A 68 9.32 -31.11 -12.74
CA ASN A 68 8.66 -30.91 -11.47
C ASN A 68 8.20 -29.44 -11.48
N SER A 69 6.94 -29.23 -11.84
CA SER A 69 6.38 -27.91 -12.06
C SER A 69 6.13 -27.27 -10.71
N SER A 70 7.20 -26.80 -10.07
CA SER A 70 7.09 -25.70 -9.15
C SER A 70 6.64 -24.53 -10.03
N ALA A 71 5.34 -24.26 -10.04
CA ALA A 71 4.78 -23.13 -10.78
C ALA A 71 5.54 -21.88 -10.31
N ALA A 72 6.38 -21.34 -11.19
CA ALA A 72 7.09 -20.11 -10.90
C ALA A 72 6.06 -19.01 -10.63
N PRO A 73 6.26 -18.14 -9.63
CA PRO A 73 5.35 -17.05 -9.37
C PRO A 73 5.21 -16.20 -10.63
N SER A 74 3.98 -15.99 -11.08
CA SER A 74 3.70 -15.14 -12.24
C SER A 74 3.42 -13.72 -11.73
N ALA A 75 4.28 -12.79 -12.10
CA ALA A 75 4.14 -11.37 -11.79
C ALA A 75 3.68 -10.60 -13.04
N GLN A 76 2.70 -9.74 -12.86
CA GLN A 76 2.15 -8.89 -13.90
C GLN A 76 1.93 -7.47 -13.34
N THR A 77 2.13 -6.48 -14.19
CA THR A 77 1.92 -5.06 -13.86
C THR A 77 1.21 -4.37 -15.00
N ALA A 78 0.43 -3.34 -14.68
CA ALA A 78 -0.24 -2.50 -15.65
C ALA A 78 -0.26 -1.04 -15.19
N VAL A 79 -0.34 -0.11 -16.16
CA VAL A 79 -0.32 1.34 -15.93
C VAL A 79 -1.62 1.91 -16.46
N LYS A 80 -2.28 2.76 -15.66
CA LYS A 80 -3.61 3.35 -15.94
C LYS A 80 -4.75 2.34 -16.10
N GLU A 81 -4.53 1.09 -15.74
CA GLU A 81 -5.54 0.02 -15.77
C GLU A 81 -5.27 -1.03 -14.68
N LEU A 82 -6.25 -1.89 -14.45
CA LEU A 82 -6.08 -3.07 -13.61
C LEU A 82 -5.46 -4.21 -14.42
N VAL A 83 -4.45 -4.84 -13.84
CA VAL A 83 -3.89 -6.09 -14.35
C VAL A 83 -4.96 -7.18 -14.42
N ALA A 84 -4.86 -8.06 -15.42
CA ALA A 84 -5.77 -9.19 -15.55
C ALA A 84 -5.73 -10.07 -14.29
N GLY A 85 -6.90 -10.49 -13.81
CA GLY A 85 -7.02 -11.31 -12.60
C GLY A 85 -6.85 -10.55 -11.27
N PHE A 86 -6.79 -9.21 -11.29
CA PHE A 86 -6.75 -8.41 -10.06
C PHE A 86 -7.96 -8.71 -9.17
N PRO A 87 -7.77 -8.86 -7.83
CA PRO A 87 -8.83 -9.28 -6.90
C PRO A 87 -9.79 -8.13 -6.56
N ALA A 88 -10.54 -7.64 -7.55
CA ALA A 88 -11.42 -6.46 -7.43
C ALA A 88 -12.59 -6.65 -6.44
N LYS A 89 -12.92 -7.91 -6.07
CA LYS A 89 -13.90 -8.20 -5.01
C LYS A 89 -13.38 -7.90 -3.61
N VAL A 90 -12.07 -8.10 -3.41
CA VAL A 90 -11.42 -7.84 -2.12
C VAL A 90 -10.96 -6.39 -2.06
N ILE A 91 -10.29 -5.93 -3.11
CA ILE A 91 -9.76 -4.58 -3.23
C ILE A 91 -10.68 -3.78 -4.15
N GLU A 92 -11.76 -3.26 -3.57
CA GLU A 92 -12.66 -2.36 -4.29
C GLU A 92 -12.00 -0.99 -4.51
N LEU A 93 -12.34 -0.33 -5.62
CA LEU A 93 -11.90 1.03 -5.88
C LEU A 93 -12.99 2.03 -5.43
N PRO A 94 -12.60 3.10 -4.72
CA PRO A 94 -13.55 4.16 -4.37
C PRO A 94 -14.14 4.82 -5.62
N LYS A 95 -15.37 5.32 -5.51
CA LYS A 95 -16.07 5.95 -6.64
C LYS A 95 -15.24 7.12 -7.19
N GLY A 96 -15.03 7.12 -8.50
CA GLY A 96 -14.30 8.19 -9.19
C GLY A 96 -12.77 8.08 -9.08
N ALA A 97 -12.25 7.03 -8.45
CA ALA A 97 -10.82 6.76 -8.42
C ALA A 97 -10.29 6.47 -9.85
N GLN A 98 -9.14 7.05 -10.17
CA GLN A 98 -8.42 6.86 -11.42
C GLN A 98 -7.19 5.99 -11.13
N ILE A 99 -7.13 4.80 -11.71
CA ILE A 99 -5.98 3.90 -11.53
C ILE A 99 -4.74 4.55 -12.15
N GLN A 100 -3.63 4.50 -11.42
CA GLN A 100 -2.33 4.95 -11.92
C GLN A 100 -1.44 3.75 -12.25
N SER A 101 -1.43 2.75 -11.36
CA SER A 101 -0.72 1.50 -11.55
C SER A 101 -1.40 0.37 -10.79
N SER A 102 -1.20 -0.85 -11.26
CA SER A 102 -1.58 -2.06 -10.54
C SER A 102 -0.56 -3.17 -10.75
N SER A 103 -0.51 -4.09 -9.79
CA SER A 103 0.32 -5.30 -9.86
C SER A 103 -0.39 -6.49 -9.25
N LEU A 104 -0.06 -7.67 -9.77
CA LEU A 104 -0.47 -8.95 -9.24
C LEU A 104 0.70 -9.93 -9.38
N GLU A 105 1.10 -10.50 -8.25
CA GLU A 105 2.06 -11.59 -8.18
C GLU A 105 1.32 -12.80 -7.59
N GLN A 106 1.06 -13.78 -8.44
CA GLN A 106 0.44 -15.03 -8.01
C GLN A 106 1.50 -15.96 -7.45
N GLY A 107 1.28 -16.41 -6.22
CA GLY A 107 2.20 -17.25 -5.48
C GLY A 107 1.50 -18.20 -4.53
N SER A 108 2.27 -19.16 -4.02
CA SER A 108 1.85 -20.11 -2.98
C SER A 108 2.85 -20.02 -1.82
N PRO A 109 2.41 -19.82 -0.57
CA PRO A 109 1.02 -19.95 -0.09
C PRO A 109 0.15 -18.68 -0.23
N VAL A 110 0.74 -17.53 -0.57
CA VAL A 110 0.05 -16.23 -0.69
C VAL A 110 0.41 -15.55 -2.00
N SER A 111 -0.53 -14.75 -2.50
CA SER A 111 -0.36 -13.89 -3.67
C SER A 111 -0.38 -12.43 -3.24
N ALA A 112 0.42 -11.59 -3.88
CA ALA A 112 0.48 -10.16 -3.62
C ALA A 112 -0.29 -9.39 -4.70
N ALA A 113 -1.13 -8.46 -4.30
CA ALA A 113 -1.81 -7.54 -5.20
C ALA A 113 -1.59 -6.11 -4.73
N SER A 114 -1.36 -5.17 -5.65
CA SER A 114 -1.31 -3.76 -5.29
C SER A 114 -1.97 -2.87 -6.35
N VAL A 115 -2.57 -1.77 -5.90
CA VAL A 115 -3.11 -0.74 -6.78
C VAL A 115 -2.82 0.63 -6.20
N THR A 116 -2.36 1.53 -7.05
CA THR A 116 -2.26 2.95 -6.74
C THR A 116 -3.27 3.69 -7.61
N ALA A 117 -4.09 4.54 -6.98
CA ALA A 117 -5.11 5.31 -7.65
C ALA A 117 -5.18 6.73 -7.10
N THR A 118 -5.70 7.67 -7.89
CA THR A 118 -5.96 9.05 -7.45
C THR A 118 -7.46 9.31 -7.37
N THR A 119 -7.88 10.15 -6.43
CA THR A 119 -9.28 10.52 -6.24
C THR A 119 -9.39 11.92 -5.61
N ALA A 120 -10.55 12.55 -5.79
CA ALA A 120 -10.90 13.81 -5.13
C ALA A 120 -11.44 13.61 -3.70
N GLN A 121 -11.61 12.35 -3.25
CA GLN A 121 -12.05 12.06 -1.89
C GLN A 121 -10.96 12.41 -0.86
N THR A 122 -11.38 12.73 0.37
CA THR A 122 -10.45 13.00 1.46
C THR A 122 -9.86 11.71 2.03
N PRO A 123 -8.70 11.74 2.70
CA PRO A 123 -8.13 10.55 3.34
C PRO A 123 -9.11 9.85 4.30
N ALA A 124 -9.86 10.62 5.10
CA ALA A 124 -10.87 10.08 6.01
C ALA A 124 -11.99 9.33 5.28
N GLN A 125 -12.46 9.84 4.14
CA GLN A 125 -13.47 9.17 3.33
C GLN A 125 -12.94 7.86 2.72
N ILE A 126 -11.69 7.86 2.25
CA ILE A 126 -11.04 6.68 1.67
C ILE A 126 -10.87 5.59 2.74
N LEU A 127 -10.33 5.93 3.92
CA LEU A 127 -10.16 4.97 5.00
C LEU A 127 -11.51 4.46 5.54
N ALA A 128 -12.54 5.30 5.61
CA ALA A 128 -13.89 4.87 5.99
C ALA A 128 -14.51 3.91 4.96
N PHE A 129 -14.30 4.17 3.66
CA PHE A 129 -14.73 3.29 2.58
C PHE A 129 -14.11 1.88 2.72
N TYR A 130 -12.78 1.81 2.84
CA TYR A 130 -12.09 0.52 3.01
C TYR A 130 -12.43 -0.17 4.32
N THR A 131 -12.59 0.60 5.41
CA THR A 131 -13.03 0.02 6.69
C THR A 131 -14.37 -0.67 6.51
N LYS A 132 -15.35 -0.01 5.87
CA LYS A 132 -16.66 -0.60 5.64
C LYS A 132 -16.58 -1.83 4.72
N SER A 133 -15.88 -1.71 3.59
CA SER A 133 -15.79 -2.80 2.60
C SER A 133 -15.07 -4.03 3.15
N LEU A 134 -13.88 -3.84 3.75
CA LEU A 134 -13.05 -4.95 4.24
C LEU A 134 -13.64 -5.60 5.51
N THR A 135 -14.23 -4.83 6.42
CA THR A 135 -14.92 -5.42 7.59
C THR A 135 -16.16 -6.21 7.18
N GLY A 136 -16.88 -5.77 6.14
CA GLY A 136 -17.96 -6.53 5.52
C GLY A 136 -17.51 -7.88 4.93
N GLN A 137 -16.22 -8.02 4.62
CA GLN A 137 -15.59 -9.25 4.12
C GLN A 137 -14.89 -10.08 5.22
N GLY A 138 -15.11 -9.74 6.49
CA GLY A 138 -14.54 -10.46 7.64
C GLY A 138 -13.10 -10.07 7.98
N PHE A 139 -12.58 -8.96 7.45
CA PHE A 139 -11.33 -8.40 7.96
C PHE A 139 -11.53 -7.62 9.27
N THR A 140 -10.55 -7.72 10.14
CA THR A 140 -10.46 -6.93 11.37
C THR A 140 -9.45 -5.81 11.19
N ALA A 141 -9.88 -4.57 11.41
CA ALA A 141 -9.01 -3.42 11.39
C ALA A 141 -8.01 -3.47 12.56
N GLN A 142 -6.73 -3.26 12.27
CA GLN A 142 -5.70 -3.16 13.29
C GLN A 142 -5.74 -1.77 13.98
N PRO A 143 -5.26 -1.66 15.22
CA PRO A 143 -5.10 -0.38 15.91
C PRO A 143 -4.20 0.58 15.12
N GLY A 144 -4.47 1.89 15.24
CA GLY A 144 -3.75 2.94 14.53
C GLY A 144 -4.40 3.33 13.20
N ASP A 145 -4.26 4.61 12.82
CA ASP A 145 -4.84 5.19 11.59
C ASP A 145 -3.82 6.03 10.80
N ALA A 146 -2.57 6.06 11.25
CA ALA A 146 -1.47 6.74 10.58
C ALA A 146 -0.11 6.15 10.97
N VAL A 147 0.86 6.31 10.09
CA VAL A 147 2.29 6.06 10.34
C VAL A 147 3.05 7.32 9.94
N ASP A 148 3.83 7.90 10.85
CA ASP A 148 4.57 9.15 10.63
C ASP A 148 3.71 10.30 10.08
N GLY A 149 2.45 10.38 10.53
CA GLY A 149 1.48 11.39 10.08
C GLY A 149 0.83 11.10 8.71
N VAL A 150 1.24 10.03 8.01
CA VAL A 150 0.59 9.57 6.78
C VAL A 150 -0.61 8.71 7.14
N PRO A 151 -1.84 9.06 6.71
CA PRO A 151 -3.02 8.22 6.89
C PRO A 151 -2.79 6.81 6.35
N LEU A 152 -2.87 5.82 7.23
CA LEU A 152 -2.60 4.42 6.92
C LEU A 152 -3.42 3.52 7.83
N LYS A 153 -4.07 2.50 7.25
CA LYS A 153 -4.80 1.49 8.00
C LYS A 153 -4.46 0.09 7.50
N THR A 154 -4.28 -0.84 8.44
CA THR A 154 -4.03 -2.26 8.15
C THR A 154 -5.22 -3.08 8.60
N TYR A 155 -5.58 -4.09 7.81
CA TYR A 155 -6.67 -5.01 8.06
C TYR A 155 -6.16 -6.44 7.91
N VAL A 156 -6.61 -7.33 8.80
CA VAL A 156 -6.19 -8.74 8.77
C VAL A 156 -7.38 -9.67 8.84
N ARG A 157 -7.30 -10.82 8.16
CA ARG A 157 -8.24 -11.93 8.35
C ARG A 157 -7.50 -13.26 8.26
N ALA A 158 -8.25 -14.36 8.35
CA ALA A 158 -7.71 -15.72 8.22
C ALA A 158 -6.48 -15.96 9.14
N ALA A 159 -6.61 -15.58 10.42
CA ALA A 159 -5.53 -15.66 11.42
C ALA A 159 -4.22 -14.92 11.03
N GLY A 160 -4.33 -13.85 10.23
CA GLY A 160 -3.19 -13.03 9.79
C GLY A 160 -2.56 -13.48 8.47
N GLN A 161 -3.08 -14.54 7.84
CA GLN A 161 -2.61 -15.02 6.54
C GLN A 161 -2.99 -14.07 5.40
N GLU A 162 -4.02 -13.25 5.60
CA GLU A 162 -4.42 -12.23 4.65
C GLU A 162 -4.36 -10.85 5.30
N ILE A 163 -3.65 -9.95 4.63
CA ILE A 163 -3.34 -8.61 5.13
C ILE A 163 -3.63 -7.62 4.02
N VAL A 164 -4.39 -6.57 4.32
CA VAL A 164 -4.61 -5.44 3.41
C VAL A 164 -4.15 -4.17 4.11
N THR A 165 -3.29 -3.40 3.45
CA THR A 165 -2.81 -2.11 3.93
C THR A 165 -3.23 -1.03 2.97
N VAL A 166 -3.88 0.01 3.48
CA VAL A 166 -4.34 1.16 2.73
C VAL A 166 -3.58 2.38 3.23
N SER A 167 -2.87 3.08 2.36
CA SER A 167 -2.24 4.36 2.66
C SER A 167 -2.78 5.46 1.74
N VAL A 168 -2.81 6.68 2.25
CA VAL A 168 -3.27 7.85 1.48
C VAL A 168 -2.30 9.00 1.65
N VAL A 169 -1.79 9.51 0.54
CA VAL A 169 -0.95 10.71 0.48
C VAL A 169 -1.72 11.79 -0.27
N VAL A 170 -1.76 13.00 0.28
CA VAL A 170 -2.44 14.14 -0.36
C VAL A 170 -1.41 15.03 -1.02
N THR A 171 -1.66 15.41 -2.26
CA THR A 171 -0.89 16.45 -2.96
C THR A 171 -1.88 17.46 -3.51
N SER A 172 -1.78 18.71 -3.05
CA SER A 172 -2.76 19.76 -3.33
C SER A 172 -4.17 19.34 -2.92
N SER A 173 -5.07 19.10 -3.89
CA SER A 173 -6.46 18.68 -3.68
C SER A 173 -6.74 17.24 -4.15
N THR A 174 -5.70 16.49 -4.52
CA THR A 174 -5.81 15.10 -4.98
C THR A 174 -5.25 14.16 -3.92
N SER A 175 -6.02 13.13 -3.59
CA SER A 175 -5.57 12.03 -2.74
C SER A 175 -5.05 10.90 -3.62
N THR A 176 -3.82 10.49 -3.41
CA THR A 176 -3.24 9.27 -3.95
C THR A 176 -3.38 8.17 -2.91
N LEU A 177 -4.23 7.18 -3.20
CA LEU A 177 -4.33 5.98 -2.38
C LEU A 177 -3.43 4.88 -2.93
N THR A 178 -2.81 4.12 -2.04
CA THR A 178 -2.14 2.87 -2.37
C THR A 178 -2.72 1.77 -1.50
N VAL A 179 -3.16 0.69 -2.14
CA VAL A 179 -3.65 -0.50 -1.46
C VAL A 179 -2.74 -1.65 -1.83
N GLY A 180 -2.12 -2.25 -0.81
CA GLY A 180 -1.37 -3.49 -0.94
C GLY A 180 -2.08 -4.61 -0.20
N ALA A 181 -2.10 -5.80 -0.78
CA ALA A 181 -2.70 -6.96 -0.16
C ALA A 181 -1.83 -8.21 -0.34
N ALA A 182 -1.68 -8.97 0.75
CA ALA A 182 -1.28 -10.36 0.70
C ALA A 182 -2.55 -11.20 0.88
N LEU A 183 -2.89 -12.01 -0.10
CA LEU A 183 -4.13 -12.77 -0.16
C LEU A 183 -3.86 -14.25 -0.36
N LEU A 184 -4.74 -15.08 0.19
CA LEU A 184 -4.73 -16.50 -0.13
C LEU A 184 -5.19 -16.67 -1.58
N PRO A 185 -4.69 -17.67 -2.34
CA PRO A 185 -5.13 -17.95 -3.71
C PRO A 185 -6.65 -18.20 -3.84
N ALA A 186 -7.31 -18.58 -2.75
CA ALA A 186 -8.76 -18.69 -2.67
C ALA A 186 -9.48 -17.35 -2.93
N SER A 187 -8.88 -16.24 -2.52
CA SER A 187 -9.44 -14.89 -2.49
C SER A 187 -9.20 -14.07 -3.76
N LEU A 188 -8.47 -14.62 -4.73
CA LEU A 188 -8.22 -13.98 -6.03
C LEU A 188 -9.39 -14.14 -7.03
N LYS A 189 -10.48 -14.80 -6.63
CA LYS A 189 -11.58 -15.24 -7.52
C LYS A 189 -12.83 -14.35 -7.42
#